data_AF-A0A855XAU5-F1
#
_entry.id   AF-A0A855XAU5-F1
#
_cell.length_a   1.000
_cell.length_b   1.000
_cell.length_c   1.000
_cell.angle_alpha   90.00
_cell.angle_beta   90.00
_cell.angle_gamma   90.00
#
_symmetry.space_group_name_H-M   'P 1'
#
loop_
_entity.id
_entity.type
_entity.pdbx_description
1 polymer ?
#
loop_
_entity_poly.entity_id
_entity_poly.type
_entity_poly.pdbx_seq_one_letter_code
_entity_poly.pdbx_strand_id
1 'polypeptide(L)'
;MFQTEPSYSRQSPSSPPDSRPKRRRILSRAVELAMLAIVIGLIGYVGLYVVRVSRGVTKDADVRPQVVRLQVLNGGGIVGLADRMGRQLNGTADEQMEIQVVDVDDIDGRRVKRTFVISRVEKPDAAKALATRLGLDPSEVIYEPLENNIRQVTATLVLGDDYGSMRMPAKQQEK
;
A
#
# COMPACT_ATOMS: atom_id res chain seq x y z
N MET A 1 -48.53 -35.41 -92.41
CA MET A 1 -48.40 -34.53 -91.21
C MET A 1 -48.90 -35.36 -90.04
N PHE A 2 -48.12 -35.83 -89.08
CA PHE A 2 -46.95 -35.26 -88.41
C PHE A 2 -45.85 -36.31 -88.18
N GLN A 3 -44.60 -35.85 -88.21
CA GLN A 3 -43.38 -36.63 -88.03
C GLN A 3 -43.14 -36.97 -86.55
N THR A 4 -42.60 -38.16 -86.32
CA THR A 4 -42.08 -38.67 -85.04
C THR A 4 -40.66 -38.15 -84.80
N GLU A 5 -40.39 -37.52 -83.66
CA GLU A 5 -39.03 -37.22 -83.21
C GLU A 5 -38.51 -38.26 -82.19
N PRO A 6 -37.22 -38.61 -82.23
CA PRO A 6 -36.63 -39.69 -81.45
C PRO A 6 -36.16 -39.25 -80.05
N SER A 7 -36.31 -40.17 -79.09
CA SER A 7 -35.80 -40.06 -77.73
C SER A 7 -34.26 -40.03 -77.67
N TYR A 8 -33.69 -38.91 -77.22
CA TYR A 8 -32.27 -38.83 -76.86
C TYR A 8 -32.05 -39.14 -75.38
N SER A 9 -31.36 -40.25 -75.12
CA SER A 9 -30.83 -40.60 -73.80
C SER A 9 -29.64 -39.70 -73.45
N ARG A 10 -29.83 -38.81 -72.47
CA ARG A 10 -28.72 -38.07 -71.84
C ARG A 10 -27.83 -39.04 -71.05
N GLN A 11 -26.65 -39.34 -71.60
CA GLN A 11 -25.55 -39.89 -70.81
C GLN A 11 -24.99 -38.78 -69.92
N SER A 12 -25.08 -38.97 -68.60
CA SER A 12 -24.43 -38.11 -67.62
C SER A 12 -22.90 -38.32 -67.69
N PRO A 13 -22.09 -37.26 -67.81
CA PRO A 13 -20.64 -37.41 -67.80
C PRO A 13 -20.17 -37.88 -66.42
N SER A 14 -19.43 -38.99 -66.41
CA SER A 14 -18.72 -39.49 -65.25
C SER A 14 -17.59 -38.53 -64.88
N SER A 15 -17.69 -37.89 -63.72
CA SER A 15 -16.61 -37.07 -63.16
C SER A 15 -15.38 -37.93 -62.92
N PRO A 16 -14.17 -37.48 -63.33
CA PRO A 16 -12.94 -38.21 -63.06
C PRO A 16 -12.64 -38.24 -61.56
N PRO A 17 -12.00 -39.31 -61.05
CA PRO A 17 -11.62 -39.41 -59.64
C PRO A 17 -10.53 -38.39 -59.31
N ASP A 18 -10.85 -37.46 -58.41
CA ASP A 18 -9.94 -36.42 -57.89
C ASP A 18 -8.81 -37.08 -57.08
N SER A 19 -7.69 -37.38 -57.74
CA SER A 19 -6.49 -37.98 -57.15
C SER A 19 -5.56 -36.94 -56.53
N ARG A 20 -6.10 -36.08 -55.66
CA ARG A 20 -5.26 -35.17 -54.87
C ARG A 20 -4.44 -35.96 -53.84
N PRO A 21 -3.10 -35.81 -53.83
CA PRO A 21 -2.24 -36.61 -52.97
C PRO A 21 -2.49 -36.30 -51.49
N LYS A 22 -2.84 -37.34 -50.72
CA LYS A 22 -3.12 -37.34 -49.26
C LYS A 22 -2.06 -36.66 -48.39
N ARG A 23 -0.85 -36.39 -48.92
CA ARG A 23 0.28 -35.77 -48.21
C ARG A 23 0.03 -34.36 -47.67
N ARG A 24 -0.82 -33.53 -48.32
CA ARG A 24 -1.09 -32.16 -47.86
C ARG A 24 -1.88 -32.08 -46.54
N ARG A 25 -2.72 -33.08 -46.22
CA ARG A 25 -3.54 -33.09 -44.99
C ARG A 25 -2.76 -33.40 -43.72
N ILE A 26 -1.63 -34.10 -43.82
CA ILE A 26 -0.80 -34.42 -42.65
C ILE A 26 0.07 -33.21 -42.28
N LEU A 27 0.58 -32.49 -43.30
CA LEU A 27 1.37 -31.28 -43.10
C LEU A 27 0.57 -30.17 -42.42
N SER A 28 -0.71 -29.98 -42.80
CA SER A 28 -1.55 -28.94 -42.19
C SER A 28 -1.82 -29.19 -40.70
N ARG A 29 -2.04 -30.45 -40.30
CA ARG A 29 -2.24 -30.81 -38.90
C ARG A 29 -0.99 -30.58 -38.03
N ALA A 30 0.19 -30.82 -38.59
CA ALA A 30 1.45 -30.56 -37.89
C ALA A 30 1.64 -29.04 -37.63
N VAL A 31 1.29 -28.21 -38.61
CA VAL A 31 1.35 -26.74 -38.47
C VAL A 31 0.33 -26.23 -37.46
N GLU A 32 -0.90 -26.75 -37.47
CA GLU A 32 -1.93 -26.41 -36.48
C GLU A 32 -1.51 -26.76 -35.05
N LEU A 33 -0.93 -27.94 -34.85
CA LEU A 33 -0.43 -28.36 -33.53
C LEU A 33 0.75 -27.50 -33.05
N ALA A 34 1.66 -27.11 -33.97
CA ALA A 34 2.77 -26.23 -33.63
C ALA A 34 2.29 -24.83 -33.22
N MET A 35 1.33 -24.25 -33.95
CA MET A 35 0.67 -22.99 -33.58
C MET A 35 0.03 -23.07 -32.19
N LEU A 36 -0.71 -24.14 -31.91
CA LEU A 36 -1.35 -24.34 -30.61
C LEU A 36 -0.33 -24.42 -29.47
N ALA A 37 0.76 -25.17 -29.67
CA ALA A 37 1.82 -25.30 -28.67
C ALA A 37 2.49 -23.95 -28.35
N ILE A 38 2.71 -23.10 -29.37
CA ILE A 38 3.28 -21.76 -29.19
C ILE A 38 2.33 -20.88 -28.36
N VAL A 39 1.02 -20.90 -28.66
CA VAL A 39 0.04 -20.10 -27.92
C VAL A 39 -0.03 -20.55 -26.46
N ILE A 40 -0.06 -21.86 -26.21
CA ILE A 40 -0.06 -22.41 -24.84
C ILE A 40 1.24 -22.01 -24.10
N GLY A 41 2.39 -22.10 -24.77
CA GLY A 41 3.67 -21.66 -24.23
C GLY A 41 3.69 -20.18 -23.87
N LEU A 42 3.13 -19.32 -24.72
CA LEU A 42 3.03 -17.88 -24.48
C LEU A 42 2.13 -17.58 -23.27
N ILE A 43 0.96 -18.23 -23.18
CA ILE A 43 0.04 -18.07 -22.04
C ILE A 43 0.73 -18.53 -20.74
N GLY A 44 1.43 -19.67 -20.77
CA GLY A 44 2.19 -20.17 -19.63
C GLY A 44 3.31 -19.22 -19.21
N TYR A 45 4.04 -18.66 -20.17
CA TYR A 45 5.09 -17.68 -19.92
C TYR A 45 4.54 -16.39 -19.30
N VAL A 46 3.44 -15.84 -19.84
CA VAL A 46 2.79 -14.63 -19.28
C VAL A 46 2.25 -14.92 -17.88
N GLY A 47 1.62 -16.07 -17.64
CA GLY A 47 1.15 -16.46 -16.31
C GLY A 47 2.28 -16.57 -15.29
N LEU A 48 3.39 -17.21 -15.66
CA LEU A 48 4.61 -17.28 -14.85
C LEU A 48 5.20 -15.89 -14.57
N TYR A 49 5.23 -15.02 -15.58
CA TYR A 49 5.72 -13.65 -15.46
C TYR A 49 4.85 -12.83 -14.49
N VAL A 50 3.53 -12.91 -14.60
CA VAL A 50 2.59 -12.25 -13.68
C VAL A 50 2.81 -12.73 -12.25
N VAL A 51 2.88 -14.05 -12.02
CA VAL A 51 3.14 -14.59 -10.67
C VAL A 51 4.48 -14.12 -10.11
N ARG A 52 5.53 -14.06 -10.95
CA ARG A 52 6.86 -13.60 -10.54
C ARG A 52 6.86 -12.10 -10.20
N VAL A 53 6.21 -11.28 -11.01
CA VAL A 53 6.08 -9.83 -10.80
C VAL A 53 5.23 -9.56 -9.56
N SER A 54 4.07 -10.21 -9.43
CA SER A 54 3.20 -10.04 -8.26
C SER A 54 3.90 -10.46 -6.97
N ARG A 55 4.70 -11.54 -6.97
CA ARG A 55 5.49 -11.96 -5.82
C ARG A 55 6.70 -11.06 -5.53
N GLY A 56 7.27 -10.42 -6.56
CA GLY A 56 8.38 -9.47 -6.41
C GLY A 56 7.93 -8.13 -5.85
N VAL A 57 6.74 -7.66 -6.23
CA VAL A 57 6.21 -6.34 -5.83
C VAL A 57 5.66 -6.33 -4.39
N THR A 58 5.45 -7.48 -3.74
CA THR A 58 4.93 -7.52 -2.36
C THR A 58 6.00 -7.46 -1.25
N LYS A 59 7.29 -7.48 -1.59
CA LYS A 59 8.36 -7.49 -0.56
C LYS A 59 8.93 -6.11 -0.21
N ASP A 60 8.74 -5.13 -1.07
CA ASP A 60 9.06 -3.73 -0.80
C ASP A 60 7.77 -2.92 -0.78
N ALA A 61 6.83 -3.29 0.11
CA ALA A 61 5.93 -2.28 0.63
C ALA A 61 6.84 -1.28 1.34
N ASP A 62 7.22 -0.23 0.63
CA ASP A 62 7.87 0.99 1.11
C ASP A 62 7.10 1.42 2.37
N VAL A 63 7.53 0.91 3.53
CA VAL A 63 6.98 1.28 4.84
C VAL A 63 7.51 2.68 5.06
N ARG A 64 6.84 3.64 4.42
CA ARG A 64 7.17 5.03 4.61
C ARG A 64 6.99 5.31 6.10
N PRO A 65 8.02 5.79 6.79
CA PRO A 65 7.90 6.11 8.20
C PRO A 65 6.75 7.11 8.36
N GLN A 66 5.82 6.77 9.24
CA GLN A 66 4.66 7.61 9.48
C GLN A 66 5.13 8.91 10.13
N VAL A 67 4.93 10.05 9.47
CA VAL A 67 5.32 11.36 10.03
C VAL A 67 4.26 11.80 11.02
N VAL A 68 4.64 11.97 12.29
CA VAL A 68 3.79 12.48 13.36
C VAL A 68 4.13 13.95 13.61
N ARG A 69 3.17 14.83 13.29
CA ARG A 69 3.24 16.27 13.56
C ARG A 69 2.75 16.51 14.99
N LEU A 70 3.71 16.63 15.90
CA LEU A 70 3.50 16.66 17.34
C LEU A 70 3.40 18.10 17.85
N GLN A 71 2.37 18.38 18.65
CA GLN A 71 2.32 19.53 19.54
C GLN A 71 2.71 19.09 20.95
N VAL A 72 3.56 19.85 21.64
CA VAL A 72 3.96 19.57 23.02
C VAL A 72 3.34 20.61 23.95
N LEU A 73 2.57 20.16 24.93
CA LEU A 73 1.94 21.02 25.93
C LEU A 73 2.50 20.74 27.32
N ASN A 74 2.86 21.79 28.05
CA ASN A 74 3.29 21.67 29.45
C ASN A 74 2.11 21.82 30.41
N GLY A 75 1.72 20.73 31.06
CA GLY A 75 0.75 20.75 32.16
C GLY A 75 1.40 20.65 33.54
N GLY A 76 2.71 20.38 33.64
CA GLY A 76 3.40 20.19 34.93
C GLY A 76 3.78 21.49 35.65
N GLY A 77 3.62 22.64 34.99
CA GLY A 77 3.95 23.95 35.57
C GLY A 77 5.47 24.19 35.76
N ILE A 78 6.31 23.42 35.06
CA ILE A 78 7.76 23.61 35.04
C ILE A 78 8.11 24.49 33.86
N VAL A 79 8.59 25.70 34.11
CA VAL A 79 8.92 26.68 33.06
C VAL A 79 9.90 26.09 32.02
N GLY A 80 9.53 26.20 30.74
CA GLY A 80 10.36 25.75 29.61
C GLY A 80 10.45 24.22 29.46
N LEU A 81 9.60 23.44 30.16
CA LEU A 81 9.57 21.99 30.01
C LEU A 81 9.14 21.58 28.60
N ALA A 82 8.06 22.17 28.07
CA ALA A 82 7.61 21.85 26.73
C ALA A 82 8.67 22.20 25.66
N ASP A 83 9.40 23.30 25.79
CA ASP A 83 10.50 23.66 24.88
C ASP A 83 11.67 22.69 24.92
N ARG A 84 12.05 22.21 26.11
CA ARG A 84 13.13 21.22 26.24
C ARG A 84 12.72 19.89 25.64
N MET A 85 11.50 19.45 25.95
CA MET A 85 10.93 18.21 25.40
C MET A 85 10.73 18.29 23.89
N GLY A 86 10.23 19.42 23.39
CA GLY A 86 10.06 19.68 21.97
C GLY A 86 11.39 19.57 21.22
N ARG A 87 12.45 20.21 21.73
CA ARG A 87 13.80 20.10 21.13
C ARG A 87 14.39 18.69 21.17
N GLN A 88 14.09 17.92 22.22
CA GLN A 88 14.57 16.56 22.36
C GLN A 88 13.85 15.59 21.43
N LEU A 89 12.54 15.75 21.26
CA LEU A 89 11.72 14.88 20.40
C LEU A 89 11.83 15.26 18.92
N ASN A 90 12.06 16.54 18.60
CA ASN A 90 12.08 17.01 17.22
C ASN A 90 13.22 16.39 16.40
N GLY A 91 12.86 15.85 15.24
CA GLY A 91 13.80 15.17 14.34
C GLY A 91 14.22 13.79 14.84
N THR A 92 13.47 13.21 15.78
CA THR A 92 13.67 11.81 16.14
C THR A 92 12.94 10.93 15.13
N ALA A 93 13.68 10.07 14.45
CA ALA A 93 13.16 9.14 13.46
C ALA A 93 13.64 7.72 13.75
N ASP A 94 12.81 6.75 13.39
CA ASP A 94 13.19 5.35 13.27
C ASP A 94 12.53 4.72 12.04
N GLU A 95 12.67 3.40 11.89
CA GLU A 95 12.15 2.65 10.75
C GLU A 95 10.62 2.75 10.55
N GLN A 96 9.86 3.15 11.58
CA GLN A 96 8.39 3.14 11.53
C GLN A 96 7.76 4.54 11.63
N MET A 97 8.42 5.52 12.24
CA MET A 97 7.86 6.87 12.41
C MET A 97 8.93 7.94 12.60
N GLU A 98 8.62 9.12 12.06
CA GLU A 98 9.37 10.36 12.24
C GLU A 98 8.55 11.33 13.10
N ILE A 99 9.16 11.93 14.12
CA ILE A 99 8.52 12.91 14.99
C ILE A 99 8.97 14.32 14.57
N GLN A 100 8.01 15.12 14.11
CA GLN A 100 8.18 16.54 13.84
C GLN A 100 7.41 17.37 14.86
N VAL A 101 8.11 18.13 15.69
CA VAL A 101 7.47 19.05 16.64
C VAL A 101 7.10 20.33 15.90
N VAL A 102 5.80 20.59 15.77
CA VAL A 102 5.26 21.73 15.01
C VAL A 102 4.80 22.89 15.90
N ASP A 103 4.60 22.61 17.18
CA ASP A 103 4.12 23.58 18.14
C ASP A 103 4.48 23.17 19.56
N VAL A 104 4.73 24.17 20.39
CA VAL A 104 5.13 24.02 21.79
C VAL A 104 4.43 25.11 22.56
N ASP A 105 3.70 24.75 23.61
CA ASP A 105 2.95 25.71 24.41
C ASP A 105 2.86 25.27 25.88
N ASP A 106 2.56 26.21 26.76
CA ASP A 106 2.35 25.97 28.19
C ASP A 106 0.85 26.11 28.54
N ILE A 107 0.32 25.19 29.35
CA ILE A 107 -1.07 25.27 29.81
C ILE A 107 -1.11 26.12 31.08
N ASP A 108 -1.64 27.33 30.96
CA ASP A 108 -1.83 28.21 32.11
C ASP A 108 -2.97 27.72 33.03
N GLY A 109 -2.70 27.69 34.33
CA GLY A 109 -3.73 27.56 35.37
C GLY A 109 -4.24 26.15 35.67
N ARG A 110 -3.78 25.10 34.98
CA ARG A 110 -4.18 23.71 35.29
C ARG A 110 -2.97 22.77 35.38
N ARG A 111 -2.71 22.26 36.59
CA ARG A 111 -1.68 21.22 36.79
C ARG A 111 -2.18 19.85 36.34
N VAL A 112 -1.44 19.24 35.45
CA VAL A 112 -1.68 17.89 34.95
C VAL A 112 -0.76 16.94 35.70
N LYS A 113 -1.34 15.95 36.39
CA LYS A 113 -0.57 14.99 37.18
C LYS A 113 0.13 13.91 36.35
N ARG A 114 -0.50 13.49 35.25
CA ARG A 114 -0.06 12.35 34.43
C ARG A 114 0.18 12.79 32.99
N THR A 115 1.23 12.28 32.38
CA THR A 115 1.60 12.56 30.99
C THR A 115 0.79 11.65 30.07
N PHE A 116 0.18 12.23 29.03
CA PHE A 116 -0.65 11.47 28.10
C PHE A 116 -0.60 12.06 26.69
N VAL A 117 -1.12 11.30 25.72
CA VAL A 117 -1.16 11.69 24.31
C VAL A 117 -2.61 11.85 23.86
N ILE A 118 -2.87 12.92 23.12
CA ILE A 118 -4.14 13.19 22.46
C ILE A 118 -3.95 12.99 20.95
N SER A 119 -4.72 12.11 20.34
CA SER A 119 -4.84 12.01 18.89
C SER A 119 -5.74 13.14 18.36
N ARG A 120 -5.25 13.87 17.36
CA ARG A 120 -6.02 14.90 16.64
C ARG A 120 -6.65 14.36 15.34
N VAL A 121 -6.38 13.09 15.03
CA VAL A 121 -6.86 12.39 13.84
C VAL A 121 -7.69 11.16 14.23
N GLU A 122 -8.69 10.81 13.40
CA GLU A 122 -9.63 9.71 13.69
C GLU A 122 -8.95 8.36 13.89
N LYS A 123 -7.85 8.12 13.19
CA LYS A 123 -7.06 6.88 13.32
C LYS A 123 -5.93 7.12 14.32
N PRO A 124 -6.05 6.64 15.59
CA PRO A 124 -5.08 6.94 16.64
C PRO A 124 -3.81 6.09 16.55
N ASP A 125 -3.58 5.34 15.46
CA ASP A 125 -2.45 4.39 15.35
C ASP A 125 -1.10 5.08 15.57
N ALA A 126 -0.93 6.28 14.98
CA ALA A 126 0.26 7.09 15.16
C ALA A 126 0.43 7.57 16.61
N ALA A 127 -0.67 8.00 17.24
CA ALA A 127 -0.66 8.49 18.61
C ALA A 127 -0.39 7.35 19.62
N LYS A 128 -0.91 6.14 19.36
CA LYS A 128 -0.64 4.93 20.15
C LYS A 128 0.80 4.45 19.99
N ALA A 129 1.32 4.48 18.77
CA ALA A 129 2.72 4.17 18.52
C ALA A 129 3.64 5.18 19.22
N LEU A 130 3.31 6.48 19.18
CA LEU A 130 4.01 7.51 19.93
C LEU A 130 3.98 7.26 21.44
N ALA A 131 2.80 6.99 22.03
CA ALA A 131 2.66 6.69 23.45
C ALA A 131 3.53 5.49 23.86
N THR A 132 3.47 4.40 23.08
CA THR A 132 4.28 3.19 23.32
C THR A 132 5.77 3.49 23.34
N ARG A 133 6.26 4.34 22.43
CA ARG A 133 7.69 4.74 22.38
C ARG A 133 8.11 5.57 23.57
N LEU A 134 7.23 6.46 24.02
CA LEU A 134 7.46 7.28 25.20
C LEU A 134 7.31 6.51 26.51
N GLY A 135 6.98 5.20 26.45
CA GLY A 135 6.73 4.38 27.63
C GLY A 135 5.41 4.70 28.34
N LEU A 136 4.49 5.36 27.64
CA LEU A 136 3.14 5.68 28.11
C LEU A 136 2.18 4.54 27.72
N ASP A 137 1.03 4.48 28.40
CA ASP A 137 -0.01 3.50 28.09
C ASP A 137 -0.74 3.89 26.78
N PRO A 138 -0.67 3.09 25.71
CA PRO A 138 -1.39 3.37 24.46
C PRO A 138 -2.92 3.30 24.60
N SER A 139 -3.44 2.71 25.69
CA SER A 139 -4.87 2.70 25.99
C SER A 139 -5.37 4.02 26.59
N GLU A 140 -4.48 4.85 27.15
CA GLU A 140 -4.78 6.19 27.65
C GLU A 140 -4.73 7.27 26.56
N VAL A 141 -4.58 6.88 25.28
CA VAL A 141 -4.64 7.82 24.15
C VAL A 141 -6.07 8.29 23.93
N ILE A 142 -6.28 9.60 24.07
CA ILE A 142 -7.59 10.23 23.91
C ILE A 142 -7.73 10.76 22.49
N TYR A 143 -8.89 10.60 21.86
CA TYR A 143 -9.19 11.25 20.58
C TYR A 143 -9.95 12.56 20.81
N GLU A 144 -9.41 13.67 20.32
CA GLU A 144 -10.06 14.97 20.37
C GLU A 144 -9.66 15.78 19.12
N PRO A 145 -10.55 15.96 18.14
CA PRO A 145 -10.23 16.68 16.91
C PRO A 145 -10.02 18.17 17.16
N LEU A 146 -9.22 18.82 16.31
CA LEU A 146 -9.06 20.27 16.31
C LEU A 146 -9.95 20.89 15.23
N GLU A 147 -10.82 21.84 15.63
CA GLU A 147 -11.69 22.56 14.69
C GLU A 147 -10.88 23.35 13.65
N ASN A 148 -9.79 24.00 14.08
CA ASN A 148 -8.94 24.86 13.24
C ASN A 148 -7.50 24.35 13.22
N ASN A 149 -7.27 23.21 12.55
CA ASN A 149 -5.95 22.58 12.49
C ASN A 149 -5.02 23.18 11.41
N ILE A 150 -4.72 24.48 11.52
CA ILE A 150 -3.91 25.22 10.52
C ILE A 150 -2.49 24.63 10.39
N ARG A 151 -1.94 24.11 11.50
CA ARG A 151 -0.60 23.50 11.55
C ARG A 151 -0.60 21.99 11.27
N GLN A 152 -1.74 21.41 10.93
CA GLN A 152 -1.93 19.96 10.70
C GLN A 152 -1.32 19.09 11.81
N VAL A 153 -1.51 19.47 13.07
CA VAL A 153 -1.14 18.68 14.24
C VAL A 153 -1.87 17.33 14.17
N THR A 154 -1.12 16.24 14.27
CA THR A 154 -1.69 14.88 14.27
C THR A 154 -1.82 14.32 15.68
N ALA A 155 -0.94 14.73 16.59
CA ALA A 155 -0.97 14.34 17.99
C ALA A 155 -0.52 15.49 18.89
N THR A 156 -1.06 15.56 20.10
CA THR A 156 -0.64 16.48 21.15
C THR A 156 -0.13 15.66 22.34
N LEU A 157 1.12 15.87 22.75
CA LEU A 157 1.69 15.31 23.98
C LEU A 157 1.50 16.30 25.12
N VAL A 158 0.76 15.91 26.15
CA VAL A 158 0.54 16.73 27.36
C VAL A 158 1.44 16.21 28.46
N LEU A 159 2.42 17.01 28.87
CA LEU A 159 3.41 16.68 29.88
C LEU A 159 2.85 16.96 31.28
N GLY A 160 2.80 15.92 32.11
CA GLY A 160 2.42 16.04 33.51
C GLY A 160 3.62 16.09 34.47
N ASP A 161 3.33 16.08 35.77
CA ASP A 161 4.34 16.02 36.83
C ASP A 161 5.23 14.75 36.74
N ASP A 162 4.72 13.67 36.14
CA ASP A 162 5.37 12.38 35.95
C ASP A 162 6.25 12.29 34.68
N TYR A 163 6.51 13.40 33.98
CA TYR A 163 7.26 13.40 32.71
C TYR A 163 8.63 12.71 32.80
N GLY A 164 9.27 12.70 33.99
CA GLY A 164 10.56 12.06 34.23
C GLY A 164 10.52 10.53 34.16
N SER A 165 9.34 9.91 34.18
CA SER A 165 9.14 8.47 34.00
C SER A 165 9.07 8.06 32.53
N MET A 166 8.99 9.01 31.60
CA MET A 166 8.94 8.73 30.17
C MET A 166 10.25 8.20 29.63
N ARG A 167 10.14 7.31 28.64
CA ARG A 167 11.28 6.85 27.83
C ARG A 167 11.58 7.87 26.74
N MET A 168 12.82 8.31 26.69
CA MET A 168 13.28 9.23 25.66
C MET A 168 13.79 8.43 24.46
N PRO A 169 13.27 8.67 23.25
CA PRO A 169 13.79 8.00 22.08
C PRO A 169 15.22 8.51 21.78
N ALA A 170 16.11 7.60 21.40
CA ALA A 170 17.47 7.96 21.05
C ALA A 170 17.47 8.71 19.73
N LYS A 171 18.06 9.91 19.70
CA LYS A 171 18.23 10.67 18.46
C LYS A 171 19.20 9.90 17.57
N GLN A 172 18.72 9.32 16.47
CA GLN A 172 19.61 8.77 15.46
C GLN A 172 20.45 9.93 14.91
N GLN A 173 21.73 9.95 15.23
CA GLN A 173 22.66 10.90 14.65
C GLN A 173 22.82 10.51 13.18
N GLU A 174 22.32 11.33 12.26
CA GLU A 174 22.77 11.29 10.87
C GLU A 174 24.29 11.40 10.87
N LYS A 175 24.93 10.40 10.27
CA LYS A 175 26.39 10.25 10.20
C LYS A 175 26.92 10.86 8.91
#